data_AF-A0A5S3YYR4-F1
#
_entry.id   AF-A0A5S3YYR4-F1
#
_cell.length_a   1.000
_cell.length_b   1.000
_cell.length_c   1.000
_cell.angle_alpha   90.00
_cell.angle_beta   90.00
_cell.angle_gamma   90.00
#
_symmetry.space_group_name_H-M   'P 1'
#
loop_
_entity.id
_entity.type
_entity.pdbx_description
1 polymer ?
#
loop_
_entity_poly.entity_id
_entity_poly.type
_entity_poly.pdbx_seq_one_letter_code
_entity_poly.pdbx_strand_id
1 'polypeptide(L)'
;MASIQNAVQVMVDKLVADMQGEHPLSAEEQALVSNAITKLTDNSKLEQAVVAVAESHINDARDALQQVVQTSGSSLTNATQVLEQTSGTLESKSTKLDLLDAMPSALNRLEQKQAEQSTQDIKPLFALKPIDTPSSSANNRRSTSAFAVYDSSGETFLVRPSYTANANTHQARLEYVKLHANGAATTSLFTTFVYTNAFEQNPAAKIYSYGSSALIPLASKDNGNTEYEVVYSSQDSQTTAVANYGGIFTKSAGFSTMSKPKQNLDAADQFGIRTSTDHSYTNTAVLYDNQKHCLVVVDEDTSLIIEKYRDGNVVTSTAIANSQELQAFVDSGDFTTVKFIYNQLGNPYGMSDYNHSEAAMTGAGISYFGYFGTYNGVTKMGENKYSAHYRFTAEKKLEPINFFFHASTGHWRTPSSSGAYSPDAELKVALETTSGELLGMYSHLSKAYSAGYDPGIIGGSITCINPYSNTGILNEQYTHNNYGLGRTCRAF
;
A
#
# COMPACT_ATOMS: atom_id res chain seq x y z
N MET A 1 -41.59 45.81 -87.73
CA MET A 1 -42.79 46.48 -87.14
C MET A 1 -42.42 47.68 -86.27
N ALA A 2 -41.36 48.44 -86.60
CA ALA A 2 -40.84 49.54 -85.76
C ALA A 2 -41.03 50.96 -86.36
N SER A 3 -41.66 51.09 -87.54
CA SER A 3 -41.89 52.41 -88.17
C SER A 3 -43.29 52.97 -87.93
N ILE A 4 -44.32 52.12 -87.73
CA ILE A 4 -45.71 52.57 -87.48
C ILE A 4 -45.93 52.95 -86.01
N GLN A 5 -45.43 52.18 -85.04
CA GLN A 5 -45.58 52.49 -83.61
C GLN A 5 -44.90 53.81 -83.24
N ASN A 6 -43.69 54.08 -83.75
CA ASN A 6 -43.03 55.37 -83.56
C ASN A 6 -43.76 56.51 -84.29
N ALA A 7 -44.32 56.27 -85.49
CA ALA A 7 -45.11 57.29 -86.19
C ALA A 7 -46.42 57.63 -85.46
N VAL A 8 -47.09 56.64 -84.86
CA VAL A 8 -48.31 56.82 -84.06
C VAL A 8 -47.99 57.52 -82.75
N GLN A 9 -46.90 57.14 -82.05
CA GLN A 9 -46.47 57.81 -80.82
C GLN A 9 -46.12 59.29 -81.09
N VAL A 10 -45.37 59.58 -82.17
CA VAL A 10 -45.03 60.96 -82.58
C VAL A 10 -46.27 61.75 -83.02
N MET A 11 -47.26 61.12 -83.69
CA MET A 11 -48.53 61.78 -83.99
C MET A 11 -49.32 62.09 -82.72
N VAL A 12 -49.41 61.17 -81.76
CA VAL A 12 -50.12 61.38 -80.49
C VAL A 12 -49.41 62.46 -79.66
N ASP A 13 -48.08 62.43 -79.56
CA ASP A 13 -47.31 63.42 -78.83
C ASP A 13 -47.40 64.80 -79.48
N LYS A 14 -47.40 64.88 -80.81
CA LYS A 14 -47.60 66.14 -81.54
C LYS A 14 -49.04 66.65 -81.40
N LEU A 15 -50.04 65.77 -81.45
CA LEU A 15 -51.43 66.13 -81.24
C LEU A 15 -51.70 66.62 -79.81
N VAL A 16 -51.08 65.99 -78.80
CA VAL A 16 -51.15 66.43 -77.40
C VAL A 16 -50.43 67.77 -77.22
N ALA A 17 -49.29 67.98 -77.88
CA ALA A 17 -48.58 69.27 -77.85
C ALA A 17 -49.39 70.38 -78.53
N ASP A 18 -50.00 70.12 -79.69
CA ASP A 18 -50.84 71.08 -80.41
C ASP A 18 -52.17 71.34 -79.66
N MET A 19 -52.72 70.34 -78.96
CA MET A 19 -53.85 70.51 -78.04
C MET A 19 -53.53 71.34 -76.78
N GLN A 20 -52.25 71.42 -76.39
CA GLN A 20 -51.78 72.17 -75.22
C GLN A 20 -51.13 73.52 -75.56
N GLY A 21 -50.89 73.82 -76.85
CA GLY A 21 -50.33 75.10 -77.31
C GLY A 21 -51.38 76.22 -77.42
N GLU A 22 -50.95 77.48 -77.32
CA GLU A 22 -51.83 78.68 -77.31
C GLU A 22 -52.49 79.01 -78.68
N HIS A 23 -52.50 78.07 -79.64
CA HIS A 23 -53.15 78.23 -80.95
C HIS A 23 -54.19 77.11 -81.16
N PRO A 24 -55.49 77.45 -81.31
CA PRO A 24 -56.53 76.42 -81.45
C PRO A 24 -56.37 75.60 -82.73
N LEU A 25 -56.53 74.27 -82.58
CA LEU A 25 -56.54 73.28 -83.66
C LEU A 25 -57.46 73.70 -84.81
N SER A 26 -57.02 73.49 -86.04
CA SER A 26 -57.84 73.73 -87.22
C SER A 26 -59.08 72.82 -87.24
N ALA A 27 -60.12 73.22 -87.97
CA ALA A 27 -61.36 72.44 -88.07
C ALA A 27 -61.13 71.01 -88.63
N GLU A 28 -60.12 70.82 -89.46
CA GLU A 28 -59.73 69.52 -90.01
C GLU A 28 -59.09 68.61 -88.94
N GLU A 29 -58.26 69.17 -88.06
CA GLU A 29 -57.63 68.41 -86.98
C GLU A 29 -58.64 68.01 -85.90
N GLN A 30 -59.59 68.88 -85.56
CA GLN A 30 -60.66 68.54 -84.60
C GLN A 30 -61.54 67.37 -85.09
N ALA A 31 -61.87 67.34 -86.39
CA ALA A 31 -62.64 66.25 -86.99
C ALA A 31 -61.88 64.90 -86.96
N LEU A 32 -60.55 64.94 -87.12
CA LEU A 32 -59.70 63.74 -87.12
C LEU A 32 -59.56 63.15 -85.71
N VAL A 33 -59.41 64.02 -84.70
CA VAL A 33 -59.32 63.62 -83.28
C VAL A 33 -60.62 63.00 -82.78
N SER A 34 -61.76 63.62 -83.11
CA SER A 34 -63.06 63.08 -82.71
C SER A 34 -63.28 61.66 -83.26
N ASN A 35 -62.93 61.42 -84.53
CA ASN A 35 -63.07 60.11 -85.17
C ASN A 35 -62.11 59.06 -84.59
N ALA A 36 -60.90 59.45 -84.19
CA ALA A 36 -59.95 58.58 -83.51
C ALA A 36 -60.44 58.19 -82.10
N ILE A 37 -60.99 59.14 -81.34
CA ILE A 37 -61.55 58.88 -80.01
C ILE A 37 -62.74 57.92 -80.12
N THR A 38 -63.69 58.17 -81.03
CA THR A 38 -64.84 57.27 -81.22
C THR A 38 -64.39 55.84 -81.57
N LYS A 39 -63.39 55.68 -82.43
CA LYS A 39 -62.83 54.35 -82.78
C LYS A 39 -62.09 53.68 -81.64
N LEU A 40 -61.52 54.43 -80.70
CA LEU A 40 -60.87 53.89 -79.50
C LEU A 40 -61.90 53.50 -78.44
N THR A 41 -62.94 54.30 -78.24
CA THR A 41 -64.01 54.04 -77.28
C THR A 41 -64.85 52.82 -77.67
N ASP A 42 -65.10 52.58 -78.96
CA ASP A 42 -65.90 51.44 -79.42
C ASP A 42 -65.10 50.13 -79.57
N ASN A 43 -63.82 50.10 -79.18
CA ASN A 43 -62.95 48.95 -79.41
C ASN A 43 -62.95 47.95 -78.24
N SER A 44 -64.03 47.18 -78.12
CA SER A 44 -64.21 46.10 -77.12
C SER A 44 -63.08 45.05 -77.10
N LYS A 45 -62.31 44.92 -78.19
CA LYS A 45 -61.16 44.01 -78.25
C LYS A 45 -59.99 44.49 -77.39
N LEU A 46 -59.82 45.81 -77.20
CA LEU A 46 -58.74 46.35 -76.38
C LEU A 46 -58.99 46.09 -74.89
N GLU A 47 -60.23 46.30 -74.43
CA GLU A 47 -60.61 46.05 -73.03
C GLU A 47 -60.45 44.57 -72.65
N GLN A 48 -60.90 43.65 -73.50
CA GLN A 48 -60.71 42.21 -73.29
C GLN A 48 -59.23 41.80 -73.24
N ALA A 49 -58.39 42.41 -74.08
CA ALA A 49 -56.96 42.14 -74.07
C ALA A 49 -56.29 42.61 -72.77
N VAL A 50 -56.68 43.77 -72.22
CA VAL A 50 -56.14 44.28 -70.95
C VAL A 50 -56.53 43.39 -69.77
N VAL A 51 -57.80 42.97 -69.69
CA VAL A 51 -58.28 42.08 -68.62
C VAL A 51 -57.56 40.72 -68.67
N ALA A 52 -57.42 40.12 -69.86
CA ALA A 52 -56.73 38.84 -70.01
C ALA A 52 -55.25 38.91 -69.58
N VAL A 53 -54.56 40.01 -69.88
CA VAL A 53 -53.17 40.21 -69.44
C VAL A 53 -53.11 40.40 -67.92
N ALA A 54 -54.02 41.15 -67.32
CA ALA A 54 -54.08 41.31 -65.87
C ALA A 54 -54.33 39.98 -65.14
N GLU A 55 -55.27 39.16 -65.64
CA GLU A 55 -55.54 37.83 -65.10
C GLU A 55 -54.32 36.91 -65.21
N SER A 56 -53.63 36.91 -66.35
CA SER A 56 -52.39 36.14 -66.53
C SER A 56 -51.33 36.53 -65.51
N HIS A 57 -51.07 37.82 -65.33
CA HIS A 57 -50.04 38.30 -64.40
C HIS A 57 -50.41 38.00 -62.93
N ILE A 58 -51.69 38.06 -62.56
CA ILE A 58 -52.15 37.72 -61.20
C ILE A 58 -51.98 36.22 -60.94
N ASN A 59 -52.26 35.37 -61.93
CA ASN A 59 -52.06 33.93 -61.80
C ASN A 59 -50.57 33.58 -61.65
N ASP A 60 -49.69 34.16 -62.46
CA ASP A 60 -48.24 33.94 -62.36
C ASP A 60 -47.70 34.36 -60.98
N ALA A 61 -48.16 35.49 -60.45
CA ALA A 61 -47.78 35.97 -59.12
C ALA A 61 -48.27 35.03 -58.00
N ARG A 62 -49.48 34.48 -58.14
CA ARG A 62 -50.04 33.51 -57.19
C ARG A 62 -49.24 32.20 -57.17
N ASP A 63 -48.87 31.69 -58.34
CA ASP A 63 -48.11 30.45 -58.46
C ASP A 63 -46.70 30.60 -57.87
N ALA A 64 -46.04 31.73 -58.14
CA ALA A 64 -44.74 32.06 -57.54
C ALA A 64 -44.82 32.11 -56.00
N LEU A 65 -45.85 32.74 -55.44
CA LEU A 65 -46.06 32.79 -53.98
C LEU A 65 -46.30 31.39 -53.39
N GLN A 66 -47.09 30.54 -54.04
CA GLN A 66 -47.30 29.17 -53.59
C GLN A 66 -46.02 28.35 -53.58
N GLN A 67 -45.18 28.49 -54.60
CA GLN A 67 -43.88 27.81 -54.68
C GLN A 67 -42.94 28.24 -53.54
N VAL A 68 -42.91 29.53 -53.20
CA VAL A 68 -42.10 30.06 -52.09
C VAL A 68 -42.59 29.46 -50.76
N VAL A 69 -43.90 29.45 -50.50
CA VAL A 69 -44.46 28.89 -49.26
C VAL A 69 -44.13 27.40 -49.11
N GLN A 70 -44.26 26.61 -50.17
CA GLN A 70 -43.92 25.19 -50.16
C GLN A 70 -42.43 24.97 -49.89
N THR A 71 -41.56 25.73 -50.56
CA THR A 71 -40.11 25.62 -50.40
C THR A 71 -39.67 25.99 -48.99
N SER A 72 -40.11 27.14 -48.47
CA SER A 72 -39.79 27.60 -47.12
C SER A 72 -40.32 26.64 -46.04
N GLY A 73 -41.53 26.08 -46.21
CA GLY A 73 -42.08 25.09 -45.31
C GLY A 73 -41.21 23.83 -45.22
N SER A 74 -40.79 23.30 -46.38
CA SER A 74 -39.91 22.11 -46.42
C SER A 74 -38.54 22.34 -45.80
N SER A 75 -37.93 23.51 -46.04
CA SER A 75 -36.64 23.88 -45.42
C SER A 75 -36.75 24.01 -43.90
N LEU A 76 -37.84 24.58 -43.39
CA LEU A 76 -38.06 24.71 -41.95
C LEU A 76 -38.25 23.35 -41.28
N THR A 77 -39.04 22.45 -41.87
CA THR A 77 -39.23 21.08 -41.34
C THR A 77 -37.90 20.32 -41.30
N ASN A 78 -37.08 20.40 -42.36
CA ASN A 78 -35.76 19.78 -42.39
C ASN A 78 -34.84 20.36 -41.32
N ALA A 79 -34.83 21.69 -41.13
CA ALA A 79 -34.04 22.34 -40.09
C ALA A 79 -34.45 21.91 -38.68
N THR A 80 -35.75 21.79 -38.41
CA THR A 80 -36.27 21.29 -37.13
C THR A 80 -35.83 19.84 -36.87
N GLN A 81 -35.93 18.97 -37.87
CA GLN A 81 -35.48 17.58 -37.74
C GLN A 81 -33.97 17.47 -37.46
N VAL A 82 -33.14 18.29 -38.13
CA VAL A 82 -31.69 18.32 -37.88
C VAL A 82 -31.38 18.83 -36.47
N LEU A 83 -32.11 19.83 -35.98
CA LEU A 83 -31.96 20.34 -34.60
C LEU A 83 -32.32 19.28 -33.56
N GLU A 84 -33.44 18.57 -33.74
CA GLU A 84 -33.85 17.46 -32.86
C GLU A 84 -32.79 16.34 -32.83
N GLN A 85 -32.29 15.94 -34.00
CA GLN A 85 -31.21 14.95 -34.10
C GLN A 85 -29.91 15.42 -33.43
N THR A 86 -29.57 16.69 -33.59
CA THR A 86 -28.39 17.29 -32.96
C THR A 86 -28.54 17.35 -31.44
N SER A 87 -29.73 17.70 -30.94
CA SER A 87 -30.06 17.71 -29.52
C SER A 87 -29.91 16.31 -28.90
N GLY A 88 -30.50 15.27 -29.52
CA GLY A 88 -30.36 13.90 -29.04
C GLY A 88 -28.91 13.39 -29.08
N THR A 89 -28.14 13.81 -30.10
CA THR A 89 -26.70 13.51 -30.17
C THR A 89 -25.92 14.19 -29.04
N LEU A 90 -26.28 15.43 -28.70
CA LEU A 90 -25.62 16.20 -27.65
C LEU A 90 -25.94 15.64 -26.25
N GLU A 91 -27.19 15.26 -26.00
CA GLU A 91 -27.60 14.56 -24.79
C GLU A 91 -26.82 13.25 -24.62
N SER A 92 -26.72 12.43 -25.68
CA SER A 92 -25.93 11.20 -25.66
C SER A 92 -24.45 11.45 -25.36
N LYS A 93 -23.88 12.54 -25.91
CA LYS A 93 -22.51 12.95 -25.61
C LYS A 93 -22.35 13.44 -24.16
N SER A 94 -23.33 14.16 -23.61
CA SER A 94 -23.35 14.61 -22.22
C SER A 94 -23.32 13.41 -21.26
N THR A 95 -24.17 12.40 -21.49
CA THR A 95 -24.17 11.19 -20.66
C THR A 95 -22.84 10.44 -20.73
N LYS A 96 -22.14 10.47 -21.88
CA LYS A 96 -20.79 9.90 -22.01
C LYS A 96 -19.72 10.70 -21.27
N LEU A 97 -19.87 12.01 -21.13
CA LEU A 97 -19.00 12.87 -20.32
C LEU A 97 -19.19 12.61 -18.82
N ASP A 98 -20.44 12.43 -18.36
CA ASP A 98 -20.72 12.05 -16.97
C ASP A 98 -20.05 10.72 -16.58
N LEU A 99 -19.94 9.78 -17.53
CA LEU A 99 -19.20 8.52 -17.33
C LEU A 99 -17.69 8.74 -17.18
N LEU A 100 -17.11 9.73 -17.87
CA LEU A 100 -15.69 10.10 -17.73
C LEU A 100 -15.38 10.69 -16.35
N ASP A 101 -16.28 11.51 -15.82
CA ASP A 101 -16.14 12.09 -14.46
C ASP A 101 -16.21 11.02 -13.36
N ALA A 102 -16.88 9.90 -13.61
CA ALA A 102 -16.94 8.76 -12.70
C ALA A 102 -15.71 7.83 -12.77
N MET A 103 -14.87 7.91 -13.82
CA MET A 103 -13.73 6.99 -14.02
C MET A 103 -12.67 7.02 -12.90
N PRO A 104 -12.28 8.17 -12.31
CA PRO A 104 -11.25 8.20 -11.27
C PRO A 104 -11.61 7.39 -10.02
N SER A 105 -12.86 7.48 -9.58
CA SER A 105 -13.32 6.70 -8.41
C SER A 105 -13.40 5.19 -8.71
N ALA A 106 -13.80 4.83 -9.93
CA ALA A 106 -13.80 3.44 -10.39
C ALA A 106 -12.37 2.87 -10.51
N LEU A 107 -11.42 3.66 -11.00
CA LEU A 107 -10.00 3.28 -11.07
C LEU A 107 -9.41 3.06 -9.68
N ASN A 108 -9.59 3.99 -8.75
CA ASN A 108 -9.13 3.84 -7.37
C ASN A 108 -9.68 2.57 -6.71
N ARG A 109 -10.98 2.29 -6.93
CA ARG A 109 -11.60 1.07 -6.41
C ARG A 109 -11.05 -0.21 -7.06
N LEU A 110 -10.74 -0.16 -8.35
CA LEU A 110 -10.14 -1.30 -9.06
C LEU A 110 -8.72 -1.56 -8.59
N GLU A 111 -7.91 -0.50 -8.40
CA GLU A 111 -6.57 -0.59 -7.84
C GLU A 111 -6.58 -1.16 -6.42
N GLN A 112 -7.50 -0.71 -5.56
CA GLN A 112 -7.69 -1.27 -4.22
C GLN A 112 -8.05 -2.76 -4.27
N LYS A 113 -9.04 -3.14 -5.11
CA LYS A 113 -9.43 -4.55 -5.26
C LYS A 113 -8.30 -5.42 -5.79
N GLN A 114 -7.51 -4.90 -6.73
CA GLN A 114 -6.37 -5.63 -7.28
C GLN A 114 -5.28 -5.81 -6.21
N ALA A 115 -5.03 -4.80 -5.38
CA ALA A 115 -4.11 -4.89 -4.26
C ALA A 115 -4.58 -5.91 -3.21
N GLU A 116 -5.86 -5.85 -2.81
CA GLU A 116 -6.49 -6.81 -1.88
C GLU A 116 -6.45 -8.25 -2.41
N GLN A 117 -6.71 -8.44 -3.70
CA GLN A 117 -6.65 -9.77 -4.31
C GLN A 117 -5.20 -10.29 -4.33
N SER A 118 -4.23 -9.43 -4.64
CA SER A 118 -2.81 -9.80 -4.67
C SER A 118 -2.23 -10.13 -3.29
N THR A 119 -2.79 -9.60 -2.19
CA THR A 119 -2.34 -9.96 -0.83
C THR A 119 -2.86 -11.32 -0.36
N GLN A 120 -3.99 -11.78 -0.92
CA GLN A 120 -4.61 -13.08 -0.61
C GLN A 120 -3.94 -14.25 -1.35
N ASP A 121 -3.26 -13.99 -2.47
CA ASP A 121 -2.53 -15.02 -3.19
C ASP A 121 -1.25 -15.41 -2.44
N ILE A 122 -1.04 -16.72 -2.26
CA ILE A 122 0.18 -17.25 -1.64
C ILE A 122 1.34 -17.08 -2.62
N LYS A 123 2.28 -16.19 -2.28
CA LYS A 123 3.44 -15.90 -3.12
C LYS A 123 4.59 -16.89 -2.85
N PRO A 124 5.08 -17.63 -3.84
CA PRO A 124 6.27 -18.47 -3.69
C PRO A 124 7.52 -17.61 -3.41
N LEU A 125 8.33 -18.04 -2.44
CA LEU A 125 9.61 -17.42 -2.11
C LEU A 125 10.76 -18.01 -2.89
N PHE A 126 11.51 -17.13 -3.54
CA PHE A 126 12.72 -17.49 -4.27
C PHE A 126 13.95 -16.98 -3.53
N ALA A 127 14.89 -17.89 -3.31
CA ALA A 127 16.18 -17.54 -2.72
C ALA A 127 17.02 -16.74 -3.70
N LEU A 128 17.60 -15.63 -3.24
CA LEU A 128 18.42 -14.74 -4.06
C LEU A 128 19.90 -14.96 -3.79
N LYS A 129 20.36 -14.62 -2.60
CA LYS A 129 21.79 -14.62 -2.26
C LYS A 129 22.06 -15.26 -0.90
N PRO A 130 23.07 -16.15 -0.79
CA PRO A 130 23.58 -16.63 0.50
C PRO A 130 24.05 -15.46 1.38
N ILE A 131 23.70 -15.52 2.66
CA ILE A 131 24.10 -14.57 3.70
C ILE A 131 25.36 -15.07 4.41
N ASP A 132 25.42 -16.37 4.68
CA ASP A 132 26.54 -17.05 5.29
C ASP A 132 27.11 -18.12 4.34
N THR A 133 28.37 -18.51 4.57
CA THR A 133 28.99 -19.62 3.84
C THR A 133 28.52 -20.94 4.46
N PRO A 134 27.93 -21.86 3.66
CA PRO A 134 27.55 -23.19 4.14
C PRO A 134 28.76 -23.95 4.72
N SER A 135 28.55 -24.66 5.82
CA SER A 135 29.60 -25.43 6.48
C SER A 135 29.07 -26.73 7.06
N SER A 136 29.91 -27.76 7.13
CA SER A 136 29.59 -29.00 7.83
C SER A 136 29.81 -28.96 9.34
N SER A 137 30.41 -27.88 9.85
CA SER A 137 30.59 -27.68 11.28
C SER A 137 29.32 -27.12 11.91
N ALA A 138 28.84 -27.79 12.98
CA ALA A 138 27.70 -27.35 13.77
C ALA A 138 27.90 -25.99 14.45
N ASN A 139 29.14 -25.49 14.50
CA ASN A 139 29.44 -24.14 14.98
C ASN A 139 28.88 -23.04 14.07
N ASN A 140 28.56 -23.36 12.81
CA ASN A 140 27.93 -22.43 11.86
C ASN A 140 26.40 -22.52 11.87
N ARG A 141 25.81 -23.29 12.80
CA ARG A 141 24.36 -23.35 12.93
C ARG A 141 23.83 -21.99 13.37
N ARG A 142 22.79 -21.51 12.70
CA ARG A 142 22.13 -20.23 13.02
C ARG A 142 20.85 -20.48 13.82
N SER A 143 20.43 -19.44 14.53
CA SER A 143 19.08 -19.37 15.09
C SER A 143 18.08 -19.20 13.95
N THR A 144 16.91 -19.84 14.06
CA THR A 144 15.77 -19.61 13.18
C THR A 144 14.79 -18.57 13.74
N SER A 145 15.11 -18.01 14.91
CA SER A 145 14.29 -17.01 15.61
C SER A 145 14.71 -15.61 15.18
N ALA A 146 13.81 -14.64 15.26
CA ALA A 146 14.14 -13.24 14.98
C ALA A 146 13.29 -12.26 15.78
N PHE A 147 13.88 -11.11 16.08
CA PHE A 147 13.13 -9.87 16.29
C PHE A 147 13.22 -9.09 14.99
N ALA A 148 12.11 -8.75 14.35
CA ALA A 148 12.11 -8.07 13.06
C ALA A 148 11.17 -6.85 13.07
N VAL A 149 11.65 -5.74 12.50
CA VAL A 149 10.86 -4.55 12.18
C VAL A 149 10.87 -4.36 10.66
N TYR A 150 9.68 -4.38 10.07
CA TYR A 150 9.46 -4.14 8.64
C TYR A 150 9.25 -2.65 8.41
N ASP A 151 10.26 -1.97 7.88
CA ASP A 151 10.16 -0.56 7.57
C ASP A 151 9.34 -0.34 6.30
N SER A 152 8.54 0.73 6.29
CA SER A 152 7.70 1.12 5.14
C SER A 152 8.51 1.47 3.88
N SER A 153 9.81 1.78 4.01
CA SER A 153 10.74 1.88 2.85
C SER A 153 10.98 0.54 2.14
N GLY A 154 10.54 -0.57 2.73
CA GLY A 154 10.77 -1.92 2.25
C GLY A 154 12.01 -2.60 2.81
N GLU A 155 12.85 -1.89 3.58
CA GLU A 155 13.96 -2.48 4.32
C GLU A 155 13.48 -3.25 5.56
N THR A 156 14.21 -4.28 5.98
CA THR A 156 13.93 -5.01 7.23
C THR A 156 15.08 -4.85 8.18
N PHE A 157 14.79 -4.48 9.42
CA PHE A 157 15.77 -4.40 10.48
C PHE A 157 15.50 -5.54 11.45
N LEU A 158 16.51 -6.39 11.71
CA LEU A 158 16.31 -7.54 12.58
C LEU A 158 17.49 -7.84 13.48
N VAL A 159 17.16 -8.44 14.63
CA VAL A 159 18.09 -9.13 15.51
C VAL A 159 18.06 -10.61 15.15
N ARG A 160 19.23 -11.17 14.80
CA ARG A 160 19.45 -12.62 14.63
C ARG A 160 20.12 -13.14 15.91
N PRO A 161 19.37 -13.81 16.81
CA PRO A 161 19.92 -14.32 18.04
C PRO A 161 21.07 -15.30 17.82
N SER A 162 21.91 -15.41 18.82
CA SER A 162 23.06 -16.30 18.82
C SER A 162 22.64 -17.75 19.11
N TYR A 163 23.21 -18.72 18.41
CA TYR A 163 23.05 -20.14 18.71
C TYR A 163 24.32 -20.92 18.34
N THR A 164 24.79 -21.80 19.23
CA THR A 164 25.85 -22.78 18.95
C THR A 164 25.54 -24.12 19.60
N ALA A 165 25.90 -25.22 18.92
CA ALA A 165 25.90 -26.54 19.51
C ALA A 165 27.24 -26.80 20.23
N ASN A 166 27.19 -27.21 21.50
CA ASN A 166 28.32 -27.82 22.24
C ASN A 166 29.59 -26.97 22.45
N ALA A 167 29.48 -25.75 22.99
CA ALA A 167 30.64 -25.01 23.48
C ALA A 167 30.52 -24.71 24.99
N ASN A 168 31.46 -25.23 25.79
CA ASN A 168 31.55 -24.98 27.25
C ASN A 168 31.80 -23.50 27.59
N THR A 169 32.16 -22.70 26.60
CA THR A 169 32.10 -21.22 26.60
C THR A 169 31.37 -20.86 25.31
N HIS A 170 30.09 -20.49 25.39
CA HIS A 170 29.34 -20.11 24.20
C HIS A 170 30.08 -18.95 23.53
N GLN A 171 30.52 -19.15 22.28
CA GLN A 171 30.99 -18.11 21.38
C GLN A 171 30.07 -18.18 20.18
N ALA A 172 29.03 -17.35 20.16
CA ALA A 172 28.12 -17.31 19.04
C ALA A 172 27.71 -15.88 18.73
N ARG A 173 27.47 -15.66 17.44
CA ARG A 173 27.33 -14.34 16.86
C ARG A 173 25.88 -13.89 17.01
N LEU A 174 25.67 -12.82 17.75
CA LEU A 174 24.42 -12.05 17.79
C LEU A 174 24.57 -10.92 16.79
N GLU A 175 23.68 -10.87 15.80
CA GLU A 175 23.78 -9.91 14.70
C GLU A 175 22.57 -9.00 14.63
N TYR A 176 22.86 -7.74 14.37
CA TYR A 176 21.89 -6.69 14.10
C TYR A 176 22.08 -6.32 12.65
N VAL A 177 21.12 -6.72 11.82
CA VAL A 177 21.28 -6.63 10.37
C VAL A 177 20.14 -5.86 9.74
N LYS A 178 20.47 -5.23 8.63
CA LYS A 178 19.53 -4.64 7.70
C LYS A 178 19.45 -5.52 6.46
N LEU A 179 18.24 -5.91 6.07
CA LEU A 179 17.94 -6.49 4.78
C LEU A 179 17.52 -5.37 3.82
N HIS A 180 18.18 -5.31 2.67
CA HIS A 180 17.86 -4.32 1.64
C HIS A 180 16.51 -4.65 1.00
N ALA A 181 15.73 -3.63 0.64
CA ALA A 181 14.39 -3.78 0.08
C ALA A 181 14.34 -4.61 -1.23
N ASN A 182 15.46 -4.72 -1.95
CA ASN A 182 15.56 -5.52 -3.17
C ASN A 182 15.94 -6.99 -2.91
N GLY A 183 16.23 -7.36 -1.65
CA GLY A 183 16.68 -8.69 -1.26
C GLY A 183 18.07 -9.07 -1.78
N ALA A 184 18.84 -8.12 -2.33
CA ALA A 184 20.13 -8.44 -2.97
C ALA A 184 21.27 -8.68 -1.97
N ALA A 185 21.13 -8.18 -0.75
CA ALA A 185 22.15 -8.30 0.29
C ALA A 185 21.56 -8.03 1.69
N THR A 186 22.34 -8.39 2.70
CA THR A 186 22.21 -7.89 4.07
C THR A 186 23.40 -6.98 4.40
N THR A 187 23.21 -6.05 5.32
CA THR A 187 24.27 -5.23 5.91
C THR A 187 24.27 -5.46 7.41
N SER A 188 25.42 -5.86 7.96
CA SER A 188 25.59 -5.90 9.42
C SER A 188 25.74 -4.48 9.94
N LEU A 189 24.78 -4.06 10.77
CA LEU A 189 24.84 -2.77 11.47
C LEU A 189 25.72 -2.90 12.71
N PHE A 190 25.58 -4.03 13.41
CA PHE A 190 26.39 -4.36 14.57
C PHE A 190 26.46 -5.86 14.76
N THR A 191 27.54 -6.32 15.38
CA THR A 191 27.75 -7.73 15.67
C THR A 191 28.48 -7.86 17.00
N THR A 192 27.98 -8.73 17.86
CA THR A 192 28.60 -9.06 19.14
C THR A 192 28.63 -10.56 19.34
N PHE A 193 29.56 -11.03 20.17
CA PHE A 193 29.65 -12.43 20.55
C PHE A 193 29.06 -12.62 21.94
N VAL A 194 28.18 -13.61 22.07
CA VAL A 194 27.46 -13.89 23.32
C VAL A 194 28.25 -14.85 24.17
N TYR A 195 28.54 -14.50 25.43
CA TYR A 195 29.31 -15.30 26.39
C TYR A 195 28.54 -15.56 27.69
N THR A 196 28.80 -16.70 28.33
CA THR A 196 28.25 -17.05 29.65
C THR A 196 29.10 -16.58 30.83
N ASN A 197 30.31 -16.08 30.57
CA ASN A 197 31.29 -15.69 31.58
C ASN A 197 32.05 -14.40 31.24
N ALA A 198 31.55 -13.63 30.26
CA ALA A 198 32.08 -12.32 29.92
C ALA A 198 30.93 -11.31 29.89
N PHE A 199 31.16 -10.18 30.55
CA PHE A 199 30.22 -9.08 30.65
C PHE A 199 30.96 -7.80 30.29
N GLU A 200 30.46 -7.10 29.26
CA GLU A 200 30.89 -5.76 28.89
C GLU A 200 29.69 -4.84 29.12
N GLN A 201 29.87 -3.81 29.95
CA GLN A 201 28.81 -2.83 30.21
C GLN A 201 28.35 -2.16 28.91
N ASN A 202 29.30 -1.79 28.04
CA ASN A 202 29.05 -1.29 26.69
C ASN A 202 29.52 -2.32 25.67
N PRO A 203 28.67 -3.28 25.25
CA PRO A 203 29.07 -4.34 24.33
C PRO A 203 29.59 -3.74 23.02
N ALA A 204 30.90 -3.84 22.81
CA ALA A 204 31.54 -3.51 21.52
C ALA A 204 31.84 -4.79 20.74
N ALA A 205 32.21 -5.86 21.45
CA ALA A 205 32.51 -7.16 20.86
C ALA A 205 31.93 -8.34 21.65
N LYS A 206 31.62 -8.17 22.93
CA LYS A 206 31.11 -9.24 23.79
C LYS A 206 29.85 -8.80 24.51
N ILE A 207 28.89 -9.71 24.65
CA ILE A 207 27.69 -9.48 25.44
C ILE A 207 27.42 -10.67 26.34
N TYR A 208 26.85 -10.40 27.51
CA TYR A 208 26.47 -11.45 28.43
C TYR A 208 25.23 -12.19 27.93
N SER A 209 25.26 -13.52 28.05
CA SER A 209 24.18 -14.41 27.59
C SER A 209 22.83 -14.13 28.24
N TYR A 210 22.84 -13.76 29.52
CA TYR A 210 21.65 -13.48 30.30
C TYR A 210 21.17 -12.05 30.06
N GLY A 211 20.59 -11.86 28.88
CA GLY A 211 20.00 -10.60 28.47
C GLY A 211 19.16 -10.77 27.21
N SER A 212 18.48 -9.71 26.85
CA SER A 212 17.65 -9.62 25.66
C SER A 212 17.98 -8.35 24.89
N SER A 213 17.60 -8.32 23.62
CA SER A 213 17.86 -7.18 22.76
C SER A 213 16.72 -6.95 21.77
N ALA A 214 16.68 -5.73 21.25
CA ALA A 214 15.80 -5.32 20.16
C ALA A 214 16.54 -4.35 19.24
N LEU A 215 16.09 -4.24 17.99
CA LEU A 215 16.57 -3.25 17.02
C LEU A 215 15.37 -2.43 16.57
N ILE A 216 15.24 -1.21 17.08
CA ILE A 216 14.00 -0.42 16.96
C ILE A 216 14.27 1.01 16.50
N PRO A 217 13.30 1.65 15.83
CA PRO A 217 13.44 3.04 15.38
C PRO A 217 13.32 4.01 16.57
N LEU A 218 14.43 4.65 16.96
CA LEU A 218 14.46 5.65 18.04
C LEU A 218 14.82 7.03 17.50
N ALA A 219 14.12 8.05 17.98
CA ALA A 219 14.50 9.44 17.77
C ALA A 219 15.75 9.82 18.57
N SER A 220 16.51 10.80 18.08
CA SER A 220 17.41 11.58 18.94
C SER A 220 16.61 12.45 19.90
N LYS A 221 17.15 12.69 21.09
CA LYS A 221 16.55 13.57 22.10
C LYS A 221 16.34 15.01 21.61
N ASP A 222 17.27 15.56 20.83
CA ASP A 222 17.31 17.01 20.55
C ASP A 222 16.69 17.41 19.20
N ASN A 223 16.73 16.54 18.18
CA ASN A 223 16.30 16.90 16.81
C ASN A 223 15.19 16.02 16.22
N GLY A 224 14.73 15.00 16.96
CA GLY A 224 13.64 14.11 16.53
C GLY A 224 13.95 13.21 15.34
N ASN A 225 15.18 13.18 14.81
CA ASN A 225 15.53 12.27 13.71
C ASN A 225 15.51 10.82 14.19
N THR A 226 14.72 9.98 13.51
CA THR A 226 14.51 8.58 13.85
C THR A 226 15.47 7.69 13.08
N GLU A 227 16.24 6.87 13.79
CA GLU A 227 17.07 5.82 13.18
C GLU A 227 16.98 4.53 13.99
N TYR A 228 17.34 3.42 13.36
CA TYR A 228 17.34 2.12 14.02
C TYR A 228 18.50 1.98 15.00
N GLU A 229 18.16 1.74 16.25
CA GLU A 229 19.09 1.66 17.37
C GLU A 229 18.98 0.31 18.08
N VAL A 230 20.12 -0.20 18.52
CA VAL A 230 20.15 -1.42 19.33
C VAL A 230 19.84 -1.07 20.77
N VAL A 231 18.85 -1.74 21.34
CA VAL A 231 18.50 -1.60 22.75
C VAL A 231 18.78 -2.92 23.46
N TYR A 232 19.46 -2.82 24.58
CA TYR A 232 19.84 -3.94 25.42
C TYR A 232 19.06 -3.93 26.72
N SER A 233 18.75 -5.12 27.21
CA SER A 233 18.33 -5.40 28.57
C SER A 233 19.30 -6.46 29.12
N SER A 234 19.97 -6.15 30.23
CA SER A 234 21.06 -6.99 30.75
C SER A 234 21.10 -7.04 32.27
N GLN A 235 22.02 -7.84 32.79
CA GLN A 235 22.38 -7.91 34.20
C GLN A 235 23.48 -6.88 34.51
N ASP A 236 23.65 -6.47 35.76
CA ASP A 236 24.74 -5.59 36.21
C ASP A 236 26.05 -6.35 36.51
N SER A 237 25.96 -7.68 36.57
CA SER A 237 27.02 -8.59 36.96
C SER A 237 26.86 -9.96 36.30
N GLN A 238 27.88 -10.82 36.41
CA GLN A 238 27.90 -12.14 35.76
C GLN A 238 27.10 -13.20 36.56
N THR A 239 25.81 -12.97 36.74
CA THR A 239 24.89 -13.85 37.47
C THR A 239 23.51 -13.85 36.81
N THR A 240 22.75 -14.91 37.03
CA THR A 240 21.43 -15.14 36.43
C THR A 240 20.27 -14.73 37.35
N ALA A 241 20.58 -14.34 38.58
CA ALA A 241 19.57 -14.05 39.58
C ALA A 241 18.94 -12.68 39.32
N VAL A 242 17.60 -12.64 39.33
CA VAL A 242 16.72 -11.48 39.10
C VAL A 242 17.18 -10.22 39.86
N ALA A 243 17.71 -10.38 41.08
CA ALA A 243 18.22 -9.27 41.89
C ALA A 243 19.38 -8.47 41.25
N ASN A 244 20.05 -9.04 40.24
CA ASN A 244 21.19 -8.43 39.54
C ASN A 244 20.77 -7.81 38.19
N TYR A 245 19.47 -7.62 37.98
CA TYR A 245 18.98 -6.98 36.78
C TYR A 245 19.53 -5.55 36.67
N GLY A 246 20.29 -5.29 35.61
CA GLY A 246 20.96 -4.01 35.38
C GLY A 246 20.08 -2.97 34.65
N GLY A 247 18.98 -3.42 34.04
CA GLY A 247 18.06 -2.52 33.34
C GLY A 247 18.33 -2.42 31.84
N ILE A 248 17.84 -1.30 31.27
CA ILE A 248 17.70 -1.10 29.83
C ILE A 248 18.51 0.12 29.39
N PHE A 249 19.29 -0.03 28.32
CA PHE A 249 20.11 1.04 27.73
C PHE A 249 20.19 0.90 26.20
N THR A 250 20.41 2.02 25.52
CA THR A 250 20.68 2.04 24.08
C THR A 250 22.18 1.89 23.84
N LYS A 251 22.57 1.26 22.73
CA LYS A 251 23.98 1.06 22.40
C LYS A 251 24.71 2.39 22.21
N SER A 252 24.09 3.34 21.52
CA SER A 252 24.70 4.65 21.22
C SER A 252 24.84 5.56 22.46
N ALA A 253 23.88 5.54 23.40
CA ALA A 253 24.00 6.32 24.64
C ALA A 253 24.87 5.62 25.70
N GLY A 254 24.93 4.29 25.64
CA GLY A 254 25.77 3.45 26.49
C GLY A 254 25.17 3.15 27.88
N PHE A 255 25.80 2.21 28.57
CA PHE A 255 25.40 1.61 29.85
C PHE A 255 25.22 2.60 30.99
N SER A 256 25.95 3.72 30.99
CA SER A 256 25.77 4.78 31.99
C SER A 256 24.38 5.42 31.92
N THR A 257 23.65 5.22 30.82
CA THR A 257 22.25 5.65 30.66
C THR A 257 21.26 4.52 30.98
N MET A 258 21.71 3.41 31.55
CA MET A 258 20.79 2.35 31.97
C MET A 258 19.73 2.90 32.91
N SER A 259 18.50 2.42 32.74
CA SER A 259 17.43 2.66 33.71
C SER A 259 16.80 1.33 34.04
N LYS A 260 16.50 1.13 35.30
CA LYS A 260 15.92 -0.10 35.81
C LYS A 260 14.42 0.10 35.95
N PRO A 261 13.59 -0.53 35.09
CA PRO A 261 12.14 -0.50 35.25
C PRO A 261 11.73 -0.92 36.66
N LYS A 262 10.78 -0.18 37.25
CA LYS A 262 10.18 -0.52 38.54
C LYS A 262 9.57 -1.92 38.48
N GLN A 263 9.97 -2.78 39.41
CA GLN A 263 9.66 -4.20 39.34
C GLN A 263 8.15 -4.47 39.43
N ASN A 264 7.65 -5.35 38.55
CA ASN A 264 6.24 -5.78 38.48
C ASN A 264 5.23 -4.64 38.30
N LEU A 265 5.64 -3.53 37.67
CA LEU A 265 4.77 -2.41 37.32
C LEU A 265 4.45 -2.48 35.82
N ASP A 266 3.40 -3.23 35.48
CA ASP A 266 3.05 -3.51 34.09
C ASP A 266 1.75 -2.85 33.62
N ALA A 267 1.70 -2.49 32.34
CA ALA A 267 0.52 -2.01 31.62
C ALA A 267 0.37 -2.68 30.26
N ALA A 268 -0.84 -2.68 29.71
CA ALA A 268 -1.15 -3.17 28.37
C ALA A 268 -1.22 -2.01 27.38
N ASP A 269 -0.64 -2.19 26.20
CA ASP A 269 -0.82 -1.25 25.09
C ASP A 269 -2.21 -1.39 24.43
N GLN A 270 -2.47 -0.57 23.40
CA GLN A 270 -3.71 -0.60 22.63
C GLN A 270 -3.97 -1.94 21.90
N PHE A 271 -2.95 -2.79 21.76
CA PHE A 271 -3.04 -4.12 21.14
C PHE A 271 -3.23 -5.22 22.20
N GLY A 272 -3.35 -4.87 23.48
CA GLY A 272 -3.48 -5.80 24.59
C GLY A 272 -2.17 -6.47 25.01
N ILE A 273 -1.02 -6.03 24.49
CA ILE A 273 0.28 -6.60 24.81
C ILE A 273 0.82 -5.90 26.05
N ARG A 274 1.13 -6.71 27.07
CA ARG A 274 1.62 -6.21 28.36
C ARG A 274 3.13 -6.04 28.38
N THR A 275 3.58 -4.96 29.01
CA THR A 275 4.96 -4.82 29.46
C THR A 275 5.31 -5.95 30.43
N SER A 276 6.62 -6.17 30.61
CA SER A 276 7.15 -7.19 31.52
C SER A 276 8.37 -6.60 32.22
N THR A 277 8.17 -6.32 33.50
CA THR A 277 9.14 -5.72 34.41
C THR A 277 9.45 -6.64 35.59
N ASP A 278 9.33 -7.95 35.39
CA ASP A 278 9.63 -8.99 36.40
C ASP A 278 11.13 -9.12 36.74
N HIS A 279 11.99 -8.41 35.97
CA HIS A 279 13.46 -8.42 36.02
C HIS A 279 14.08 -9.76 35.56
N SER A 280 13.28 -10.66 34.97
CA SER A 280 13.80 -11.84 34.28
C SER A 280 14.55 -11.42 33.02
N TYR A 281 15.80 -11.85 32.90
CA TYR A 281 16.65 -11.55 31.74
C TYR A 281 16.08 -12.08 30.41
N THR A 282 15.11 -13.00 30.46
CA THR A 282 14.42 -13.52 29.27
C THR A 282 13.13 -12.78 28.95
N ASN A 283 12.55 -12.03 29.89
CA ASN A 283 11.19 -11.50 29.78
C ASN A 283 11.20 -9.97 29.88
N THR A 284 11.80 -9.31 28.89
CA THR A 284 11.80 -7.84 28.83
C THR A 284 10.76 -7.36 27.83
N ALA A 285 9.82 -6.56 28.31
CA ALA A 285 8.89 -5.84 27.45
C ALA A 285 8.63 -4.44 27.99
N VAL A 286 8.78 -3.43 27.12
CA VAL A 286 8.68 -2.01 27.49
C VAL A 286 7.85 -1.22 26.48
N LEU A 287 7.34 -0.08 26.91
CA LEU A 287 6.54 0.80 26.07
C LEU A 287 7.42 1.54 25.06
N TYR A 288 6.92 1.70 23.85
CA TYR A 288 7.42 2.58 22.80
C TYR A 288 6.38 3.65 22.53
N ASP A 289 6.76 4.91 22.61
CA ASP A 289 5.91 6.06 22.30
C ASP A 289 5.95 6.33 20.79
N ASN A 290 4.83 6.12 20.09
CA ASN A 290 4.75 6.32 18.64
C ASN A 290 4.82 7.79 18.23
N GLN A 291 4.58 8.75 19.13
CA GLN A 291 4.64 10.17 18.83
C GLN A 291 6.05 10.72 19.00
N LYS A 292 6.74 10.29 20.07
CA LYS A 292 8.10 10.73 20.39
C LYS A 292 9.20 9.84 19.80
N HIS A 293 8.83 8.65 19.36
CA HIS A 293 9.76 7.60 18.90
C HIS A 293 10.84 7.28 19.95
N CYS A 294 10.44 7.11 21.20
CA CYS A 294 11.33 6.77 22.32
C CYS A 294 10.77 5.58 23.10
N LEU A 295 11.64 4.87 23.84
CA LEU A 295 11.15 3.90 24.83
C LEU A 295 10.75 4.62 26.12
N VAL A 296 9.75 4.09 26.81
CA VAL A 296 9.25 4.63 28.07
C VAL A 296 9.37 3.57 29.15
N VAL A 297 10.04 3.94 30.25
CA VAL A 297 10.19 3.10 31.44
C VAL A 297 9.87 3.90 32.68
N VAL A 298 9.19 3.30 33.66
CA VAL A 298 9.06 3.88 34.99
C VAL A 298 10.25 3.42 35.81
N ASP A 299 11.04 4.36 36.32
CA ASP A 299 12.25 4.07 37.06
C ASP A 299 11.96 3.46 38.44
N GLU A 300 12.76 2.47 38.85
CA GLU A 300 12.59 1.76 40.13
C GLU A 300 12.79 2.68 41.34
N ASP A 301 13.85 3.49 41.33
CA ASP A 301 14.26 4.29 42.48
C ASP A 301 13.39 5.54 42.65
N THR A 302 13.10 6.21 41.54
CA THR A 302 12.40 7.51 41.56
C THR A 302 10.90 7.40 41.29
N SER A 303 10.43 6.27 40.74
CA SER A 303 9.05 6.13 40.23
C SER A 303 8.66 7.16 39.17
N LEU A 304 9.64 7.84 38.54
CA LEU A 304 9.41 8.78 37.46
C LEU A 304 9.46 8.08 36.10
N ILE A 305 8.73 8.63 35.14
CA ILE A 305 8.87 8.22 33.74
C ILE A 305 10.21 8.69 33.19
N ILE A 306 10.96 7.76 32.62
CA ILE A 306 12.16 8.00 31.81
C ILE A 306 11.84 7.69 30.35
N GLU A 307 12.02 8.70 29.51
CA GLU A 307 12.02 8.57 28.06
C GLU A 307 13.45 8.24 27.60
N LYS A 308 13.63 7.12 26.93
CA LYS A 308 14.91 6.65 26.39
C LYS A 308 14.95 6.89 24.88
N TYR A 309 15.77 7.85 24.50
CA TYR A 309 16.08 8.19 23.11
C TYR A 309 17.35 7.47 22.69
N ARG A 310 17.64 7.52 21.38
CA ARG A 310 18.82 6.89 20.79
C ARG A 310 20.12 7.31 21.48
N ASP A 311 20.25 8.59 21.80
CA ASP A 311 21.47 9.27 22.26
C ASP A 311 21.41 9.72 23.72
N GLY A 312 20.37 9.34 24.47
CA GLY A 312 20.30 9.61 25.90
C GLY A 312 18.91 9.48 26.51
N ASN A 313 18.80 9.86 27.77
CA ASN A 313 17.53 9.83 28.51
C ASN A 313 16.97 11.24 28.76
N VAL A 314 15.66 11.31 28.91
CA VAL A 314 14.94 12.43 29.52
C VAL A 314 14.19 11.88 30.72
N VAL A 315 14.55 12.35 31.92
CA VAL A 315 13.78 12.07 33.13
C VAL A 315 12.66 13.11 33.20
N THR A 316 11.41 12.66 33.18
CA THR A 316 10.25 13.54 33.21
C THR A 316 9.86 13.87 34.66
N SER A 317 8.96 14.85 34.83
CA SER A 317 8.33 15.12 36.12
C SER A 317 7.11 14.25 36.41
N THR A 318 6.76 13.32 35.52
CA THR A 318 5.57 12.46 35.67
C THR A 318 5.91 11.27 36.56
N ALA A 319 5.34 11.25 37.76
CA ALA A 319 5.47 10.14 38.69
C ALA A 319 4.34 9.11 38.51
N ILE A 320 4.68 7.82 38.57
CA ILE A 320 3.75 6.70 38.47
C ILE A 320 3.93 5.80 39.69
N ALA A 321 2.93 5.79 40.57
CA ALA A 321 3.00 5.04 41.82
C ALA A 321 2.60 3.57 41.66
N ASN A 322 1.63 3.27 40.79
CA ASN A 322 0.97 1.97 40.69
C ASN A 322 0.50 1.65 39.25
N SER A 323 0.09 0.40 39.00
CA SER A 323 -0.30 -0.07 37.67
C SER A 323 -1.54 0.62 37.09
N GLN A 324 -2.43 1.15 37.94
CA GLN A 324 -3.62 1.86 37.46
C GLN A 324 -3.24 3.22 36.87
N GLU A 325 -2.32 3.93 37.53
CA GLU A 325 -1.74 5.17 37.01
C GLU A 325 -0.93 4.92 35.73
N LEU A 326 -0.15 3.84 35.67
CA LEU A 326 0.58 3.48 34.46
C LEU A 326 -0.39 3.16 33.31
N GLN A 327 -1.44 2.39 33.57
CA GLN A 327 -2.43 2.05 32.54
C GLN A 327 -3.15 3.32 32.04
N ALA A 328 -3.56 4.22 32.94
CA ALA A 328 -4.17 5.49 32.54
C ALA A 328 -3.22 6.37 31.69
N PHE A 329 -1.93 6.38 32.01
CA PHE A 329 -0.92 7.05 31.17
C PHE A 329 -0.85 6.41 29.78
N VAL A 330 -0.81 5.08 29.69
CA VAL A 330 -0.78 4.35 28.42
C VAL A 330 -2.06 4.58 27.60
N ASP A 331 -3.24 4.50 28.22
CA ASP A 331 -4.53 4.71 27.57
C ASP A 331 -4.69 6.13 27.00
N SER A 332 -3.96 7.11 27.56
CA SER A 332 -3.99 8.50 27.11
C SER A 332 -3.05 8.82 25.94
N GLY A 333 -2.17 7.89 25.57
CA GLY A 333 -1.17 8.07 24.52
C GLY A 333 -1.25 7.02 23.41
N ASP A 334 -0.33 7.12 22.45
CA ASP A 334 -0.17 6.14 21.38
C ASP A 334 1.09 5.32 21.64
N PHE A 335 0.91 4.20 22.35
CA PHE A 335 2.00 3.33 22.75
C PHE A 335 1.92 1.96 22.09
N THR A 336 3.09 1.38 21.89
CA THR A 336 3.28 0.00 21.47
C THR A 336 4.22 -0.69 22.45
N THR A 337 3.84 -1.84 22.98
CA THR A 337 4.72 -2.65 23.82
C THR A 337 5.70 -3.42 22.93
N VAL A 338 7.00 -3.22 23.15
CA VAL A 338 8.08 -3.92 22.48
C VAL A 338 8.60 -5.03 23.37
N LYS A 339 8.32 -6.29 22.99
CA LYS A 339 8.91 -7.50 23.57
C LYS A 339 10.28 -7.80 22.95
N PHE A 340 11.32 -7.80 23.76
CA PHE A 340 12.70 -8.05 23.32
C PHE A 340 12.90 -9.55 23.05
N ILE A 341 13.88 -9.89 22.22
CA ILE A 341 14.26 -11.29 21.99
C ILE A 341 15.45 -11.68 22.86
N TYR A 342 15.39 -12.86 23.47
CA TYR A 342 16.49 -13.39 24.26
C TYR A 342 17.74 -13.60 23.37
N ASN A 343 18.90 -13.16 23.85
CA ASN A 343 20.14 -13.14 23.06
C ASN A 343 20.57 -14.53 22.56
N GLN A 344 20.14 -15.61 23.22
CA GLN A 344 20.47 -16.99 22.85
C GLN A 344 19.25 -17.83 22.43
N LEU A 345 18.16 -17.21 21.97
CA LEU A 345 17.01 -17.96 21.50
C LEU A 345 17.37 -18.76 20.22
N GLY A 346 17.44 -20.08 20.34
CA GLY A 346 17.87 -20.96 19.24
C GLY A 346 16.82 -21.20 18.16
N ASN A 347 15.65 -21.70 18.54
CA ASN A 347 14.53 -21.91 17.63
C ASN A 347 13.25 -21.46 18.33
N PRO A 348 12.32 -20.81 17.63
CA PRO A 348 11.10 -20.38 18.25
C PRO A 348 10.18 -21.58 18.51
N TYR A 349 9.22 -21.41 19.41
CA TYR A 349 8.30 -22.44 19.82
C TYR A 349 7.05 -22.44 18.93
N GLY A 350 6.60 -23.63 18.55
CA GLY A 350 5.37 -23.86 17.80
C GLY A 350 4.62 -25.07 18.35
N MET A 351 3.39 -25.25 17.90
CA MET A 351 2.59 -26.43 18.22
C MET A 351 2.96 -27.55 17.26
N SER A 352 3.34 -28.71 17.79
CA SER A 352 3.58 -29.91 16.99
C SER A 352 2.25 -30.51 16.52
N ASP A 353 2.12 -30.79 15.22
CA ASP A 353 0.91 -31.42 14.64
C ASP A 353 0.61 -32.78 15.27
N TYR A 354 1.66 -33.51 15.66
CA TYR A 354 1.53 -34.89 16.11
C TYR A 354 0.87 -34.99 17.49
N ASN A 355 1.35 -34.21 18.46
CA ASN A 355 0.95 -34.32 19.86
C ASN A 355 0.30 -33.06 20.42
N HIS A 356 0.13 -32.01 19.60
CA HIS A 356 -0.46 -30.73 19.98
C HIS A 356 0.17 -30.13 21.24
N SER A 357 1.46 -30.40 21.47
CA SER A 357 2.24 -29.77 22.53
C SER A 357 3.08 -28.63 21.96
N GLU A 358 3.17 -27.54 22.68
CA GLU A 358 4.10 -26.46 22.37
C GLU A 358 5.54 -26.91 22.63
N ALA A 359 6.40 -26.81 21.63
CA ALA A 359 7.81 -27.18 21.73
C ALA A 359 8.66 -26.32 20.79
N ALA A 360 9.97 -26.24 21.06
CA ALA A 360 10.91 -25.60 20.16
C ALA A 360 10.90 -26.31 18.79
N MET A 361 10.75 -25.54 17.72
CA MET A 361 10.69 -26.04 16.34
C MET A 361 12.07 -26.48 15.85
N THR A 362 12.53 -27.62 16.37
CA THR A 362 13.90 -28.13 16.17
C THR A 362 13.96 -29.44 15.41
N GLY A 363 12.82 -30.12 15.28
CA GLY A 363 12.73 -31.44 14.65
C GLY A 363 12.81 -31.35 13.13
N ALA A 364 13.73 -32.11 12.56
CA ALA A 364 13.71 -32.42 11.14
C ALA A 364 12.54 -33.38 10.83
N GLY A 365 11.78 -33.11 9.77
CA GLY A 365 10.63 -33.94 9.39
C GLY A 365 9.50 -33.96 10.43
N ILE A 366 9.38 -32.90 11.23
CA ILE A 366 8.25 -32.66 12.12
C ILE A 366 7.46 -31.45 11.61
N SER A 367 6.15 -31.62 11.49
CA SER A 367 5.22 -30.56 11.13
C SER A 367 4.85 -29.73 12.36
N TYR A 368 4.82 -28.41 12.17
CA TYR A 368 4.52 -27.44 13.22
C TYR A 368 3.55 -26.39 12.71
N PHE A 369 2.74 -25.84 13.59
CA PHE A 369 1.88 -24.70 13.31
C PHE A 369 1.85 -23.74 14.48
N GLY A 370 1.42 -22.51 14.24
CA GLY A 370 1.23 -21.54 15.30
C GLY A 370 1.28 -20.11 14.78
N TYR A 371 1.56 -19.21 15.71
CA TYR A 371 1.71 -17.81 15.40
C TYR A 371 2.74 -17.16 16.32
N PHE A 372 3.33 -16.06 15.85
CA PHE A 372 4.04 -15.10 16.69
C PHE A 372 3.30 -13.76 16.65
N GLY A 373 2.82 -13.29 17.79
CA GLY A 373 1.97 -12.10 17.88
C GLY A 373 0.88 -12.25 18.94
N THR A 374 -0.27 -11.61 18.73
CA THR A 374 -1.44 -11.69 19.62
C THR A 374 -2.65 -12.20 18.84
N TYR A 375 -3.18 -13.35 19.25
CA TYR A 375 -4.35 -13.97 18.64
C TYR A 375 -5.28 -14.56 19.71
N ASN A 376 -6.59 -14.28 19.61
CA ASN A 376 -7.59 -14.68 20.59
C ASN A 376 -7.23 -14.34 22.04
N GLY A 377 -6.68 -13.14 22.27
CA GLY A 377 -6.29 -12.66 23.60
C GLY A 377 -5.04 -13.32 24.19
N VAL A 378 -4.35 -14.17 23.42
CA VAL A 378 -3.09 -14.82 23.84
C VAL A 378 -1.93 -14.22 23.06
N THR A 379 -0.91 -13.77 23.79
CA THR A 379 0.30 -13.18 23.23
C THR A 379 1.44 -14.21 23.23
N LYS A 380 2.03 -14.46 22.05
CA LYS A 380 3.18 -15.32 21.81
C LYS A 380 4.22 -14.59 20.99
N MET A 381 4.98 -13.69 21.59
CA MET A 381 6.00 -12.91 20.85
C MET A 381 7.22 -12.60 21.72
N GLY A 382 8.40 -12.67 21.12
CA GLY A 382 9.68 -12.37 21.78
C GLY A 382 10.04 -13.32 22.92
N GLU A 383 10.76 -12.77 23.90
CA GLU A 383 11.25 -13.45 25.10
C GLU A 383 12.23 -14.59 24.77
N ASN A 384 12.25 -15.67 25.56
CA ASN A 384 13.05 -16.88 25.30
C ASN A 384 12.29 -17.99 24.58
N LYS A 385 11.17 -17.67 23.94
CA LYS A 385 10.32 -18.68 23.27
C LYS A 385 9.93 -18.32 21.85
N TYR A 386 9.61 -17.07 21.55
CA TYR A 386 8.96 -16.73 20.30
C TYR A 386 9.79 -15.71 19.51
N SER A 387 9.61 -15.70 18.20
CA SER A 387 10.03 -14.56 17.39
C SER A 387 9.13 -13.35 17.70
N ALA A 388 9.57 -12.15 17.36
CA ALA A 388 8.76 -10.94 17.48
C ALA A 388 8.81 -10.17 16.18
N HIS A 389 7.65 -9.74 15.69
CA HIS A 389 7.51 -9.10 14.39
C HIS A 389 6.71 -7.81 14.55
N TYR A 390 7.24 -6.73 13.99
CA TYR A 390 6.63 -5.42 13.99
C TYR A 390 6.72 -4.81 12.59
N ARG A 391 5.85 -3.85 12.27
CA ARG A 391 6.02 -2.94 11.15
C ARG A 391 6.24 -1.52 11.66
N PHE A 392 7.03 -0.76 10.91
CA PHE A 392 7.12 0.68 11.05
C PHE A 392 6.43 1.32 9.84
N THR A 393 5.22 1.84 10.07
CA THR A 393 4.31 2.26 8.99
C THR A 393 4.80 3.53 8.29
N ALA A 394 4.15 3.92 7.19
CA ALA A 394 4.46 5.17 6.50
C ALA A 394 4.18 6.40 7.38
N GLU A 395 3.22 6.29 8.31
CA GLU A 395 2.88 7.27 9.34
C GLU A 395 3.84 7.23 10.54
N LYS A 396 4.93 6.46 10.44
CA LYS A 396 5.95 6.28 11.49
C LYS A 396 5.41 5.66 12.77
N LYS A 397 4.41 4.78 12.68
CA LYS A 397 3.93 4.03 13.83
C LYS A 397 4.59 2.67 13.89
N LEU A 398 5.09 2.28 15.07
CA LEU A 398 5.55 0.93 15.32
C LEU A 398 4.35 0.09 15.74
N GLU A 399 4.04 -0.96 15.01
CA GLU A 399 2.87 -1.80 15.28
C GLU A 399 3.26 -3.28 15.30
N PRO A 400 2.77 -4.08 16.25
CA PRO A 400 2.99 -5.52 16.28
C PRO A 400 2.26 -6.20 15.12
N ILE A 401 2.86 -7.28 14.61
CA ILE A 401 2.29 -8.11 13.54
C ILE A 401 2.08 -9.53 14.04
N ASN A 402 0.99 -10.13 13.60
CA ASN A 402 0.75 -11.55 13.70
C ASN A 402 1.46 -12.27 12.55
N PHE A 403 2.46 -13.07 12.88
CA PHE A 403 3.15 -13.98 11.97
C PHE A 403 2.56 -15.38 12.16
N PHE A 404 1.56 -15.75 11.36
CA PHE A 404 1.01 -17.09 11.36
C PHE A 404 1.87 -18.00 10.50
N PHE A 405 2.08 -19.23 10.95
CA PHE A 405 2.86 -20.19 10.21
C PHE A 405 2.27 -21.59 10.28
N HIS A 406 2.47 -22.34 9.19
CA HIS A 406 2.17 -23.75 9.11
C HIS A 406 3.23 -24.45 8.27
N ALA A 407 3.98 -25.33 8.90
CA ALA A 407 5.02 -26.14 8.32
C ALA A 407 4.48 -27.56 8.14
N SER A 408 4.32 -27.99 6.89
CA SER A 408 4.01 -29.37 6.56
C SER A 408 5.27 -30.08 6.11
N THR A 409 5.63 -31.15 6.81
CA THR A 409 6.70 -32.08 6.42
C THR A 409 6.07 -33.44 6.24
N GLY A 410 6.39 -34.15 5.15
CA GLY A 410 5.96 -35.53 5.05
C GLY A 410 6.88 -36.48 5.83
N HIS A 411 6.51 -37.76 5.93
CA HIS A 411 7.21 -38.73 6.77
C HIS A 411 8.66 -38.99 6.35
N TRP A 412 9.57 -38.82 7.32
CA TRP A 412 10.98 -39.17 7.24
C TRP A 412 11.20 -40.63 6.81
N ARG A 413 11.99 -40.86 5.76
CA ARG A 413 12.35 -42.20 5.24
C ARG A 413 11.15 -43.11 4.96
N THR A 414 10.21 -42.62 4.17
CA THR A 414 9.08 -43.44 3.72
C THR A 414 9.59 -44.58 2.81
N PRO A 415 9.31 -45.87 3.11
CA PRO A 415 9.71 -46.97 2.25
C PRO A 415 9.03 -46.92 0.88
N SER A 416 9.78 -47.21 -0.19
CA SER A 416 9.28 -47.36 -1.56
C SER A 416 9.97 -48.54 -2.26
N SER A 417 9.43 -48.98 -3.40
CA SER A 417 9.97 -50.10 -4.19
C SER A 417 11.40 -49.89 -4.69
N SER A 418 11.89 -48.64 -4.70
CA SER A 418 13.23 -48.23 -5.13
C SER A 418 14.12 -47.74 -3.98
N GLY A 419 13.70 -47.88 -2.72
CA GLY A 419 14.45 -47.45 -1.53
C GLY A 419 13.64 -46.53 -0.61
N ALA A 420 14.29 -45.85 0.33
CA ALA A 420 13.62 -44.84 1.16
C ALA A 420 13.53 -43.49 0.44
N TYR A 421 12.35 -42.89 0.40
CA TYR A 421 12.12 -41.54 -0.11
C TYR A 421 11.75 -40.59 1.03
N SER A 422 12.16 -39.33 0.90
CA SER A 422 11.77 -38.27 1.81
C SER A 422 10.92 -37.26 1.05
N PRO A 423 9.67 -37.04 1.47
CA PRO A 423 8.77 -36.11 0.81
C PRO A 423 9.23 -34.66 0.95
N ASP A 424 8.80 -33.85 -0.01
CA ASP A 424 8.95 -32.40 0.02
C ASP A 424 8.30 -31.82 1.29
N ALA A 425 8.78 -30.67 1.72
CA ALA A 425 8.22 -29.92 2.83
C ALA A 425 7.89 -28.49 2.42
N GLU A 426 6.87 -27.93 3.04
CA GLU A 426 6.37 -26.60 2.77
C GLU A 426 6.19 -25.82 4.07
N LEU A 427 6.71 -24.60 4.13
CA LEU A 427 6.32 -23.63 5.13
C LEU A 427 5.47 -22.55 4.48
N LYS A 428 4.25 -22.36 5.00
CA LYS A 428 3.39 -21.23 4.68
C LYS A 428 3.41 -20.23 5.82
N VAL A 429 3.46 -18.95 5.48
CA VAL A 429 3.39 -17.84 6.42
C VAL A 429 2.34 -16.84 5.95
N ALA A 430 1.52 -16.37 6.88
CA ALA A 430 0.66 -15.21 6.67
C ALA A 430 1.03 -14.12 7.68
N LEU A 431 1.18 -12.90 7.19
CA LEU A 431 1.36 -11.72 8.01
C LEU A 431 0.05 -10.97 8.12
N GLU A 432 -0.40 -10.73 9.35
CA GLU A 432 -1.62 -9.98 9.62
C GLU A 432 -1.35 -8.86 10.62
N THR A 433 -2.11 -7.78 10.54
CA THR A 433 -2.20 -6.84 11.66
C THR A 433 -2.82 -7.55 12.87
N THR A 434 -2.67 -6.97 14.06
CA THR A 434 -3.38 -7.45 15.26
C THR A 434 -4.90 -7.32 15.16
N SER A 435 -5.41 -6.49 14.23
CA SER A 435 -6.83 -6.39 13.90
C SER A 435 -7.32 -7.40 12.85
N GLY A 436 -6.42 -8.21 12.28
CA GLY A 436 -6.75 -9.27 11.30
C GLY A 436 -6.71 -8.82 9.83
N GLU A 437 -6.15 -7.66 9.51
CA GLU A 437 -5.91 -7.25 8.13
C GLU A 437 -4.72 -8.04 7.56
N LEU A 438 -4.93 -8.75 6.45
CA LEU A 438 -3.90 -9.53 5.78
C LEU A 438 -2.91 -8.64 5.03
N LEU A 439 -1.65 -8.70 5.43
CA LEU A 439 -0.54 -7.95 4.83
C LEU A 439 0.19 -8.73 3.73
N GLY A 440 0.12 -10.06 3.78
CA GLY A 440 0.62 -10.92 2.71
C GLY A 440 0.79 -12.37 3.12
N MET A 441 0.75 -13.25 2.13
CA MET A 441 0.92 -14.69 2.28
C MET A 441 2.10 -15.19 1.45
N TYR A 442 2.88 -16.09 2.04
CA TYR A 442 4.14 -16.56 1.47
C TYR A 442 4.30 -18.06 1.64
N SER A 443 4.94 -18.72 0.69
CA SER A 443 5.30 -20.14 0.79
C SER A 443 6.76 -20.38 0.45
N HIS A 444 7.41 -21.26 1.22
CA HIS A 444 8.72 -21.80 0.91
C HIS A 444 8.63 -23.33 0.83
N LEU A 445 8.97 -23.86 -0.35
CA LEU A 445 9.11 -25.29 -0.59
C LEU A 445 10.58 -25.69 -0.46
N SER A 446 10.83 -26.74 0.32
CA SER A 446 12.15 -27.36 0.48
C SER A 446 12.09 -28.83 0.11
N LYS A 447 13.17 -29.32 -0.50
CA LYS A 447 13.36 -30.72 -0.86
C LYS A 447 14.61 -31.27 -0.21
N ALA A 448 14.59 -32.56 0.07
CA ALA A 448 15.79 -33.28 0.50
C ALA A 448 16.91 -33.14 -0.54
N TYR A 449 18.13 -32.84 -0.09
CA TYR A 449 19.30 -32.74 -0.97
C TYR A 449 19.67 -34.09 -1.62
N SER A 450 19.37 -35.19 -0.93
CA SER A 450 19.63 -36.57 -1.36
C SER A 450 18.45 -37.47 -0.99
N ALA A 451 18.17 -38.49 -1.79
CA ALA A 451 17.12 -39.47 -1.50
C ALA A 451 17.35 -40.14 -0.12
N GLY A 452 16.28 -40.24 0.67
CA GLY A 452 16.33 -40.81 2.02
C GLY A 452 16.86 -39.85 3.13
N TYR A 453 17.07 -38.57 2.82
CA TYR A 453 17.47 -37.50 3.76
C TYR A 453 16.38 -36.44 3.96
N ASP A 454 16.34 -35.76 5.12
CA ASP A 454 15.23 -34.87 5.47
C ASP A 454 15.43 -33.50 4.79
N PRO A 455 14.34 -32.74 4.54
CA PRO A 455 14.43 -31.39 3.99
C PRO A 455 14.92 -30.32 4.99
N GLY A 456 15.34 -30.73 6.20
CA GLY A 456 15.77 -29.84 7.28
C GLY A 456 14.67 -29.47 8.29
N ILE A 457 14.95 -28.44 9.08
CA ILE A 457 14.09 -27.93 10.18
C ILE A 457 13.10 -26.89 9.68
N ILE A 458 12.09 -27.29 8.90
CA ILE A 458 11.25 -26.38 8.09
C ILE A 458 10.42 -25.38 8.91
N GLY A 459 10.07 -25.70 10.16
CA GLY A 459 9.24 -24.85 11.02
C GLY A 459 9.71 -23.40 11.17
N GLY A 460 11.02 -23.15 11.07
CA GLY A 460 11.62 -21.82 11.12
C GLY A 460 12.30 -21.37 9.83
N SER A 461 11.97 -22.00 8.69
CA SER A 461 12.67 -21.77 7.43
C SER A 461 12.43 -20.37 6.84
N ILE A 462 11.27 -19.75 7.07
CA ILE A 462 11.02 -18.34 6.76
C ILE A 462 11.20 -17.58 8.08
N THR A 463 12.33 -16.90 8.23
CA THR A 463 12.68 -16.20 9.47
C THR A 463 11.99 -14.84 9.54
N CYS A 464 11.92 -14.12 8.42
CA CYS A 464 11.19 -12.87 8.31
C CYS A 464 10.89 -12.57 6.83
N ILE A 465 9.85 -11.78 6.57
CA ILE A 465 9.56 -11.23 5.25
C ILE A 465 8.83 -9.88 5.40
N ASN A 466 9.30 -8.85 4.70
CA ASN A 466 8.69 -7.53 4.74
C ASN A 466 7.51 -7.47 3.76
N PRO A 467 6.29 -7.16 4.22
CA PRO A 467 5.11 -7.08 3.35
C PRO A 467 5.16 -5.91 2.36
N TYR A 468 5.93 -4.85 2.63
CA TYR A 468 6.08 -3.71 1.72
C TYR A 468 6.97 -4.03 0.51
N SER A 469 8.05 -4.79 0.71
CA SER A 469 8.99 -5.14 -0.37
C SER A 469 8.85 -6.57 -0.90
N ASN A 470 8.13 -7.42 -0.18
CA ASN A 470 8.08 -8.87 -0.38
C ASN A 470 9.48 -9.52 -0.31
N THR A 471 10.41 -8.96 0.47
CA THR A 471 11.76 -9.52 0.65
C THR A 471 12.01 -9.96 2.07
N GLY A 472 12.79 -11.02 2.23
CA GLY A 472 12.94 -11.68 3.52
C GLY A 472 14.24 -12.48 3.67
N ILE A 473 14.27 -13.28 4.72
CA ILE A 473 15.33 -14.25 5.00
C ILE A 473 14.71 -15.64 5.11
N LEU A 474 15.36 -16.60 4.45
CA LEU A 474 15.01 -18.00 4.55
C LEU A 474 16.21 -18.91 4.76
N ASN A 475 15.93 -20.12 5.24
CA ASN A 475 16.87 -21.22 5.43
C ASN A 475 18.05 -20.92 6.37
N GLU A 476 17.79 -20.23 7.48
CA GLU A 476 18.73 -20.12 8.62
C GLU A 476 18.98 -21.47 9.34
N GLN A 477 18.49 -22.57 8.77
CA GLN A 477 18.43 -23.87 9.39
C GLN A 477 19.49 -24.86 8.85
N TYR A 478 19.47 -26.05 9.44
CA TYR A 478 20.27 -27.19 9.05
C TYR A 478 19.61 -27.99 7.91
N THR A 479 20.41 -28.44 6.94
CA THR A 479 20.02 -29.45 5.93
C THR A 479 21.15 -30.46 5.74
N HIS A 480 20.97 -31.70 6.17
CA HIS A 480 21.91 -32.83 6.01
C HIS A 480 23.41 -32.46 6.15
N ASN A 481 23.91 -32.36 7.39
CA ASN A 481 25.28 -31.96 7.70
C ASN A 481 25.73 -30.63 7.06
N ASN A 482 24.81 -29.75 6.66
CA ASN A 482 25.12 -28.39 6.26
C ASN A 482 24.41 -27.39 7.17
N TYR A 483 25.19 -26.45 7.69
CA TYR A 483 24.80 -25.35 8.55
C TYR A 483 25.11 -24.01 7.86
N GLY A 484 24.53 -22.92 8.34
CA GLY A 484 24.79 -21.58 7.80
C GLY A 484 24.19 -21.39 6.40
N LEU A 485 22.99 -21.93 6.15
CA LEU A 485 22.32 -21.90 4.84
C LEU A 485 21.47 -20.65 4.60
N GLY A 486 21.58 -19.64 5.48
CA GLY A 486 20.77 -18.42 5.42
C GLY A 486 20.87 -17.74 4.06
N ARG A 487 19.73 -17.39 3.47
CA ARG A 487 19.62 -16.71 2.18
C ARG A 487 18.63 -15.58 2.29
N THR A 488 18.95 -14.50 1.59
CA THR A 488 17.96 -13.49 1.25
C THR A 488 16.95 -14.07 0.26
N CYS A 489 15.72 -13.56 0.27
CA CYS A 489 14.68 -14.00 -0.65
C CYS A 489 13.76 -12.88 -1.10
N ARG A 490 12.96 -13.20 -2.12
CA ARG A 490 11.87 -12.36 -2.61
C ARG A 490 10.67 -13.21 -3.02
N ALA A 491 9.47 -12.70 -2.77
CA ALA A 491 8.22 -13.29 -3.22
C ALA A 491 7.86 -12.82 -4.64
N PHE A 492 7.24 -13.70 -5.42
CA PHE A 492 6.84 -13.46 -6.81
C PHE A 492 5.36 -13.76 -7.03
#